data_AF-Q9SWI2-F1
#
_entry.id   AF-Q9SWI2-F1
#
_cell.length_a   1.000
_cell.length_b   1.000
_cell.length_c   1.000
_cell.angle_alpha   90.00
_cell.angle_beta   90.00
_cell.angle_gamma   90.00
#
_symmetry.space_group_name_H-M   'P 1'
#
loop_
_entity.id
_entity.type
_entity.pdbx_description
1 polymer ?
#
loop_
_entity_poly.entity_id
_entity_poly.type
_entity_poly.pdbx_seq_one_letter_code
_entity_poly.pdbx_strand_id
1 'polypeptide(L)'
;VPQLRTKLKRSWPDVEGGNDTKFWEGEWNKHGTCSERTLNQMQYFEVSHAMWRSYNITNILKDAHIVPNPTQRWKYSDIVSPIKTATGRTPTLRCKTDPAMPNNSQLLHEVVF
;
A
#
# COMPACT_ATOMS: atom_id res chain seq x y z
N VAL A 1 2.24 -6.23 -23.12
CA VAL A 1 3.36 -6.29 -22.13
C VAL A 1 3.91 -4.91 -21.73
N PRO A 2 4.24 -3.96 -22.65
CA PRO A 2 4.79 -2.64 -22.25
C PRO A 2 3.82 -1.82 -21.39
N GLN A 3 2.51 -1.90 -21.68
CA GLN A 3 1.49 -1.12 -20.98
C GLN A 3 1.36 -1.49 -19.49
N LEU A 4 1.50 -2.78 -19.13
CA LEU A 4 1.39 -3.21 -17.73
C LEU A 4 2.59 -2.73 -16.91
N ARG A 5 3.80 -2.79 -17.47
CA ARG A 5 5.00 -2.23 -16.81
C ARG A 5 4.83 -0.73 -16.51
N THR A 6 4.32 0.06 -17.45
CA THR A 6 4.05 1.50 -17.21
C THR A 6 3.02 1.72 -16.10
N LYS A 7 1.97 0.88 -16.04
CA LYS A 7 0.99 0.92 -14.95
C LYS A 7 1.61 0.58 -13.61
N LEU A 8 2.41 -0.49 -13.55
CA LEU A 8 3.09 -0.94 -12.33
C LEU A 8 4.13 0.06 -11.84
N LYS A 9 4.87 0.74 -12.71
CA LYS A 9 5.78 1.84 -12.30
C LYS A 9 5.08 2.93 -11.49
N ARG A 10 3.79 3.15 -11.76
CA ARG A 10 2.98 4.13 -11.02
C ARG A 10 2.37 3.53 -9.76
N SER A 11 1.84 2.31 -9.84
CA SER A 11 1.06 1.71 -8.74
C SER A 11 1.88 0.91 -7.75
N TRP A 12 3.05 0.42 -8.15
CA TRP A 12 3.86 -0.52 -7.38
C TRP A 12 5.37 -0.33 -7.63
N PRO A 13 5.93 0.87 -7.45
CA PRO A 13 7.37 1.10 -7.59
C PRO A 13 8.17 0.45 -6.45
N ASP A 14 9.45 0.17 -6.70
CA ASP A 14 10.41 -0.14 -5.65
C ASP A 14 10.84 1.15 -4.94
N VAL A 15 10.32 1.35 -3.73
CA VAL A 15 10.55 2.56 -2.92
C VAL A 15 11.82 2.48 -2.06
N GLU A 16 12.50 1.33 -2.01
CA GLU A 16 13.71 1.14 -1.20
C GLU A 16 14.96 1.05 -2.08
N GLY A 17 14.93 0.17 -3.09
CA GLY A 17 16.09 -0.15 -3.95
C GLY A 17 16.08 0.53 -5.31
N GLY A 18 14.96 1.13 -5.73
CA GLY A 18 14.79 1.79 -7.02
C GLY A 18 14.83 0.86 -8.24
N ASN A 19 14.81 -0.47 -8.05
CA ASN A 19 14.79 -1.45 -9.14
C ASN A 19 13.45 -2.18 -9.17
N ASP A 20 12.48 -1.53 -9.80
CA ASP A 20 11.12 -2.02 -9.99
C ASP A 20 11.05 -3.47 -10.50
N THR A 21 11.87 -3.82 -11.51
CA THR A 21 11.78 -5.16 -12.13
C THR A 21 12.26 -6.24 -11.18
N LYS A 22 13.35 -6.01 -10.45
CA LYS A 22 13.85 -6.94 -9.44
C LYS A 22 12.86 -7.10 -8.29
N PHE A 23 12.23 -6.01 -7.89
CA PHE A 23 11.20 -6.03 -6.86
C PHE A 23 9.97 -6.85 -7.30
N TRP A 24 9.42 -6.59 -8.50
CA TRP A 24 8.28 -7.36 -9.02
C TRP A 24 8.59 -8.84 -9.18
N GLU A 25 9.80 -9.19 -9.64
CA GLU A 25 10.26 -10.57 -9.73
C GLU A 25 10.26 -11.25 -8.34
N GLY A 26 10.78 -10.56 -7.32
CA GLY A 26 10.77 -11.04 -5.94
C GLY A 26 9.34 -11.27 -5.41
N GLU A 27 8.45 -10.31 -5.62
CA GLU A 27 7.04 -10.41 -5.22
C GLU A 27 6.30 -11.54 -5.93
N TRP A 28 6.55 -11.74 -7.22
CA TRP A 28 5.98 -12.87 -7.95
C TRP A 28 6.49 -14.20 -7.40
N ASN A 29 7.80 -14.36 -7.28
CA ASN A 29 8.41 -15.63 -6.87
C ASN A 29 8.02 -16.00 -5.44
N LYS A 30 7.93 -15.02 -4.53
CA LYS A 30 7.62 -15.21 -3.12
C LYS A 30 6.12 -15.33 -2.83
N HIS A 31 5.27 -14.58 -3.52
CA HIS A 31 3.85 -14.45 -3.20
C HIS A 31 2.93 -14.84 -4.37
N GLY A 32 3.24 -14.40 -5.59
CA GLY A 32 2.40 -14.65 -6.76
C GLY A 32 2.27 -16.14 -7.12
N THR A 33 3.35 -16.90 -7.04
CA THR A 33 3.39 -18.35 -7.33
C THR A 33 2.41 -19.15 -6.45
N CYS A 34 2.13 -18.70 -5.22
CA CYS A 34 1.14 -19.33 -4.34
C CYS A 34 -0.29 -19.29 -4.92
N SER A 35 -0.57 -18.38 -5.86
CA SER A 35 -1.86 -18.22 -6.53
C SER A 35 -1.87 -18.65 -8.00
N GLU A 36 -0.76 -19.23 -8.50
CA GLU A 36 -0.57 -19.49 -9.93
C GLU A 36 -1.62 -20.44 -10.53
N ARG A 37 -2.22 -21.30 -9.70
CA ARG A 37 -3.32 -22.20 -10.12
C ARG A 37 -4.56 -21.45 -10.61
N THR A 38 -4.77 -20.21 -10.16
CA THR A 38 -5.95 -19.39 -10.51
C THR A 38 -5.58 -18.10 -11.23
N LEU A 39 -4.42 -17.51 -10.91
CA LEU A 39 -3.92 -16.28 -11.50
C LEU A 39 -2.53 -16.54 -12.10
N ASN A 40 -2.43 -16.57 -13.42
CA ASN A 40 -1.10 -16.55 -14.04
C ASN A 40 -0.37 -15.24 -13.71
N GLN A 41 0.93 -15.16 -13.99
CA GLN A 41 1.75 -14.00 -13.65
C GLN A 41 1.16 -12.68 -14.15
N MET A 42 0.65 -12.63 -15.39
CA MET A 42 0.06 -11.39 -15.90
C MET A 42 -1.19 -11.00 -15.11
N GLN A 43 -2.08 -11.96 -14.84
CA GLN A 43 -3.31 -11.73 -14.08
C GLN A 43 -3.03 -11.28 -12.64
N TYR A 44 -2.02 -11.86 -11.98
CA TYR A 44 -1.58 -11.42 -10.65
C TYR A 44 -1.27 -9.93 -10.63
N PHE A 45 -0.43 -9.45 -11.55
CA PHE A 45 -0.08 -8.04 -11.63
C PHE A 45 -1.23 -7.13 -12.09
N GLU A 46 -2.10 -7.61 -12.98
CA GLU A 46 -3.29 -6.86 -13.41
C GLU A 46 -4.26 -6.65 -12.26
N VAL A 47 -4.54 -7.71 -11.48
CA VAL A 47 -5.39 -7.64 -10.29
C VAL A 47 -4.77 -6.73 -9.24
N SER A 48 -3.47 -6.83 -8.97
CA SER A 48 -2.79 -5.93 -8.03
C SER A 48 -2.88 -4.46 -8.45
N HIS A 49 -2.70 -4.15 -9.73
CA HIS A 49 -2.91 -2.79 -10.23
C HIS A 49 -4.37 -2.33 -10.10
N ALA A 50 -5.34 -3.21 -10.38
CA ALA A 50 -6.76 -2.92 -10.22
C ALA A 50 -7.11 -2.64 -8.75
N MET A 51 -6.57 -3.43 -7.82
CA MET A 51 -6.71 -3.23 -6.38
C MET A 51 -6.15 -1.86 -5.96
N TRP A 52 -4.93 -1.51 -6.39
CA TRP A 52 -4.35 -0.19 -6.11
C TRP A 52 -5.22 0.96 -6.64
N ARG A 53 -5.84 0.80 -7.82
CA ARG A 53 -6.74 1.82 -8.40
C ARG A 53 -8.11 1.91 -7.72
N SER A 54 -8.54 0.88 -6.99
CA SER A 54 -9.89 0.82 -6.44
C SER A 54 -10.16 1.91 -5.40
N TYR A 55 -9.17 2.22 -4.55
CA TYR A 55 -9.29 3.24 -3.51
C TYR A 55 -8.00 4.06 -3.39
N ASN A 56 -8.13 5.36 -3.61
CA ASN A 56 -7.03 6.29 -3.37
C ASN A 56 -6.98 6.66 -1.88
N ILE A 57 -6.24 5.86 -1.11
CA ILE A 57 -6.10 6.03 0.35
C ILE A 57 -5.53 7.41 0.70
N THR A 58 -4.61 7.93 -0.11
CA THR A 58 -4.06 9.28 0.10
C THR A 58 -5.14 10.35 0.02
N ASN A 59 -6.05 10.27 -0.95
CA ASN A 59 -7.15 11.23 -1.07
C ASN A 59 -8.16 11.05 0.06
N ILE A 60 -8.53 9.81 0.40
CA ILE A 60 -9.45 9.53 1.51
C ILE A 60 -8.95 10.14 2.82
N LEU A 61 -7.65 10.01 3.12
CA LEU A 61 -7.04 10.60 4.31
C LEU A 61 -6.97 12.13 4.22
N LYS A 62 -6.61 12.68 3.04
CA LYS A 62 -6.60 14.14 2.81
C LYS A 62 -7.96 14.78 3.04
N ASP A 63 -9.03 14.16 2.55
CA ASP A 63 -10.40 14.64 2.69
C ASP A 63 -10.85 14.62 4.17
N ALA A 64 -10.26 13.73 4.98
CA ALA A 64 -10.41 13.70 6.44
C ALA A 64 -9.42 14.61 7.18
N HIS A 65 -8.70 15.49 6.47
CA HIS A 65 -7.65 16.37 6.99
C HIS A 65 -6.46 15.64 7.66
N ILE A 66 -6.21 14.40 7.25
CA ILE A 66 -5.07 13.58 7.68
C ILE A 66 -4.02 13.61 6.57
N VAL A 67 -2.99 14.42 6.78
CA VAL A 67 -1.84 14.57 5.87
C VAL A 67 -0.54 14.30 6.62
N PRO A 68 0.51 13.75 5.98
CA PRO A 68 1.79 13.55 6.63
C PRO A 68 2.29 14.83 7.31
N ASN A 69 2.63 14.73 8.59
CA ASN A 69 3.05 15.86 9.41
C ASN A 69 4.11 15.40 10.42
N PRO A 70 5.17 16.20 10.67
CA PRO A 70 6.27 15.80 11.55
C PRO A 70 5.92 15.77 13.05
N THR A 71 4.87 16.48 13.49
CA THR A 71 4.55 16.64 14.92
C THR A 71 3.14 16.22 15.26
N GLN A 72 2.18 16.37 14.34
CA GLN A 72 0.81 15.95 14.55
C GLN A 72 0.72 14.43 14.67
N ARG A 73 -0.05 13.97 15.65
CA ARG A 73 -0.34 12.56 15.87
C ARG A 73 -1.81 12.29 15.61
N TRP A 74 -2.10 11.09 15.14
CA TRP A 74 -3.46 10.58 14.96
C TRP A 74 -3.66 9.35 15.80
N LYS A 75 -4.87 9.19 16.34
CA LYS A 75 -5.27 7.92 16.95
C LYS A 75 -5.51 6.91 15.83
N TYR A 76 -5.41 5.63 16.18
CA TYR A 76 -5.75 4.54 15.27
C TYR A 76 -7.14 4.71 14.65
N SER A 77 -8.14 5.08 15.47
CA SER A 77 -9.52 5.34 15.03
C SER A 77 -9.64 6.46 14.01
N ASP A 78 -8.79 7.48 14.10
CA ASP A 78 -8.85 8.66 13.23
C ASP A 78 -8.45 8.27 11.80
N ILE A 79 -7.55 7.30 11.65
CA ILE A 79 -7.10 6.77 10.36
C ILE A 79 -8.07 5.70 9.84
N VAL A 80 -8.52 4.77 10.71
CA VAL A 80 -9.37 3.65 10.29
C VAL A 80 -10.77 4.10 9.87
N SER A 81 -11.37 5.06 10.57
CA SER A 81 -12.76 5.47 10.34
C SER A 81 -13.02 6.05 8.94
N PRO A 82 -12.24 7.02 8.42
CA PRO A 82 -12.46 7.54 7.07
C PRO A 82 -12.21 6.48 6.00
N ILE A 83 -11.20 5.62 6.17
CA ILE A 83 -10.94 4.51 5.24
C ILE A 83 -12.11 3.51 5.24
N LYS A 84 -12.60 3.13 6.41
CA LYS A 84 -13.76 2.23 6.54
C LYS A 84 -15.01 2.82 5.90
N THR A 85 -15.23 4.11 6.10
CA THR A 85 -16.38 4.82 5.53
C THR A 85 -16.31 4.85 4.00
N ALA A 86 -15.14 5.13 3.43
CA ALA A 86 -14.97 5.21 1.98
C ALA A 86 -14.96 3.84 1.28
N THR A 87 -14.45 2.81 1.94
CA THR A 87 -14.24 1.48 1.32
C THR A 87 -15.28 0.43 1.71
N GLY A 88 -16.09 0.70 2.75
CA GLY A 88 -16.99 -0.28 3.37
C GLY A 88 -16.28 -1.42 4.12
N ARG A 89 -14.94 -1.39 4.22
CA ARG A 89 -14.11 -2.44 4.83
C ARG A 89 -13.24 -1.87 5.92
N THR A 90 -13.03 -2.62 7.00
CA THR A 90 -12.09 -2.22 8.05
C THR A 90 -10.67 -2.53 7.59
N PRO A 91 -9.81 -1.53 7.32
CA PRO A 91 -8.41 -1.79 6.98
C PRO A 91 -7.62 -2.29 8.19
N THR A 92 -6.53 -3.00 7.93
CA THR A 92 -5.47 -3.24 8.92
C THR A 92 -4.36 -2.21 8.72
N LEU A 93 -3.99 -1.49 9.78
CA LEU A 93 -2.85 -0.57 9.77
C LEU A 93 -1.60 -1.28 10.27
N ARG A 94 -0.51 -1.18 9.52
CA ARG A 94 0.81 -1.63 9.96
C ARG A 94 1.69 -0.43 10.17
N CYS A 95 2.29 -0.35 11.35
CA CYS A 95 3.14 0.76 11.76
C CYS A 95 4.59 0.30 11.91
N LYS A 96 5.51 1.24 11.77
CA LYS A 96 6.93 1.08 12.12
C LYS A 96 7.27 2.02 13.26
N THR A 97 8.14 1.59 14.17
CA THR A 97 8.69 2.47 15.20
C THR A 97 9.44 3.62 14.55
N ASP A 98 9.23 4.83 15.06
CA ASP A 98 9.98 6.00 14.62
C ASP A 98 11.45 5.89 15.09
N PRO A 99 12.44 5.80 14.18
CA PRO A 99 13.84 5.72 14.58
C PRO A 99 14.32 6.93 15.38
N ALA A 100 13.71 8.11 15.19
CA ALA A 100 14.04 9.32 15.92
C ALA A 100 13.44 9.34 17.34
N MET A 101 12.35 8.59 17.58
CA MET A 101 11.66 8.51 18.86
C MET A 101 11.22 7.08 19.21
N PRO A 102 12.17 6.15 19.47
CA PRO A 102 11.90 4.71 19.49
C PRO A 102 10.88 4.25 20.54
N ASN A 103 10.76 4.98 21.64
CA ASN A 103 9.91 4.59 22.77
C ASN A 103 8.56 5.31 22.79
N ASN A 104 8.38 6.35 21.95
CA ASN A 104 7.28 7.30 22.13
C ASN A 104 6.48 7.57 20.85
N SER A 105 6.84 7.00 19.69
CA SER A 105 6.15 7.27 18.43
C SER A 105 6.22 6.10 17.45
N GLN A 106 5.15 5.94 16.69
CA GLN A 106 5.06 5.00 15.57
C GLN A 106 4.57 5.76 14.34
N LEU A 107 5.10 5.38 13.18
CA LEU A 107 4.73 5.91 11.88
C LEU A 107 3.82 4.91 11.18
N LEU A 108 2.71 5.39 10.61
CA LEU A 108 1.90 4.58 9.71
C LEU A 108 2.76 4.19 8.50
N HIS A 109 2.87 2.89 8.23
CA HIS A 109 3.72 2.37 7.17
C HIS A 109 2.92 1.72 6.04
N GLU A 110 1.95 0.86 6.36
CA GLU A 110 1.11 0.18 5.37
C GLU A 110 -0.37 0.20 5.77
N VAL A 111 -1.25 0.21 4.78
CA VAL A 111 -2.70 0.00 4.91
C VAL A 111 -3.05 -1.25 4.10
N VAL A 112 -3.65 -2.23 4.76
CA VAL A 112 -3.94 -3.56 4.19
C VAL A 112 -5.45 -3.81 4.17
N PHE A 113 -5.96 -4.40 3.10
CA PHE A 113 -7.38 -4.72 2.86
C PHE A 113 -7.61 -6.19 2.57
#